data_AF-A0A7X9DXV7-F1
#
_entry.id   AF-A0A7X9DXV7-F1
#
_cell.length_a   1.000
_cell.length_b   1.000
_cell.length_c   1.000
_cell.angle_alpha   90.00
_cell.angle_beta   90.00
_cell.angle_gamma   90.00
#
_symmetry.space_group_name_H-M   'P 1'
#
loop_
_entity.id
_entity.type
_entity.pdbx_description
1 polymer ?
#
loop_
_entity_poly.entity_id
_entity_poly.type
_entity_poly.pdbx_seq_one_letter_code
_entity_poly.pdbx_strand_id
1 'polypeptide(L)'
;MRLISAVVVLALLAGCSGGGDTCNGVGERECNGVCVDTNTDKQNCGGCGNTCGGTATCEAGRCVCSGGLDYCNGACVNYQTDRQNCGGCQAPCQSGQQCQAGKCVTAYEETCDGVDNDLDGQTDEDANGQPLKRACDNLCGPGTETCQSGKYQNCTAPAPKDETCNEKDDDCDGLTDDGVTTTWYNDWDLDGYGDPDLAYAVQACSKPADGSGPDASNYVADHTDCDDGYSGRDEGKLIHPGATEACDDVDNNCDGNVDEGCNCVVGNQRPCGTDVGECNPGTQTCVNLGGGPEWGACGGTGYVPPQPTETCNGKDDDCDGHTDEEMADDLYEANDTCQGARVLPDLFQEENIAVADLTLYHGTGTVKDSDWFKVRAIEGQNLECTTHPMEPQCGFVFQATFHIPEGASKDAYQLCVYGTASCGSINDNNTFCTTAANWNDTEKVYLLALSFEGTCWLDDSWDFLVEVKYATPEAAQSCKPYDLRFDFSWQGSIQDPCP
;
A
#
# COMPACT_ATOMS: atom_id res chain seq x y z
N MET A 1 39.88 -27.33 -132.74
CA MET A 1 39.03 -26.97 -133.89
C MET A 1 38.32 -28.24 -134.35
N ARG A 2 36.97 -28.26 -134.32
CA ARG A 2 36.03 -29.30 -134.81
C ARG A 2 35.97 -30.61 -133.99
N LEU A 3 34.89 -30.93 -133.27
CA LEU A 3 33.50 -31.30 -133.64
C LEU A 3 33.33 -32.73 -134.21
N ILE A 4 32.52 -33.51 -133.47
CA ILE A 4 31.55 -34.54 -133.91
C ILE A 4 32.12 -35.90 -134.35
N SER A 5 31.81 -36.99 -133.63
CA SER A 5 30.64 -37.86 -133.92
C SER A 5 30.71 -39.21 -133.21
N ALA A 6 29.53 -39.71 -132.83
CA ALA A 6 29.27 -41.02 -132.28
C ALA A 6 29.48 -42.16 -133.31
N VAL A 7 29.63 -43.40 -132.82
CA VAL A 7 28.80 -44.59 -133.15
C VAL A 7 29.40 -45.87 -132.53
N VAL A 8 28.59 -46.48 -131.65
CA VAL A 8 28.24 -47.90 -131.42
C VAL A 8 29.13 -49.00 -132.07
N VAL A 9 29.44 -50.08 -131.31
CA VAL A 9 29.09 -51.51 -131.61
C VAL A 9 29.98 -52.54 -130.84
N LEU A 10 29.26 -53.50 -130.20
CA LEU A 10 29.52 -54.90 -129.82
C LEU A 10 30.63 -55.37 -128.86
N ALA A 11 30.11 -55.92 -127.75
CA ALA A 11 30.42 -57.14 -126.99
C ALA A 11 31.51 -58.13 -127.47
N LEU A 12 32.28 -58.63 -126.49
CA LEU A 12 32.77 -60.01 -126.38
C LEU A 12 32.86 -60.42 -124.89
N LEU A 13 32.35 -61.62 -124.58
CA LEU A 13 32.21 -62.27 -123.28
C LEU A 13 33.48 -63.03 -122.83
N ALA A 14 33.70 -63.11 -121.51
CA ALA A 14 34.23 -64.22 -120.68
C ALA A 14 35.10 -63.65 -119.53
N GLY A 15 34.96 -64.01 -118.24
CA GLY A 15 34.31 -65.17 -117.66
C GLY A 15 33.86 -64.96 -116.20
N CYS A 16 33.20 -66.01 -115.74
CA CYS A 16 32.38 -66.14 -114.54
C CYS A 16 33.22 -66.44 -113.28
N SER A 17 32.82 -65.88 -112.14
CA SER A 17 32.90 -66.55 -110.83
C SER A 17 31.86 -65.93 -109.90
N GLY A 18 30.66 -66.51 -109.87
CA GLY A 18 29.66 -66.22 -108.86
C GLY A 18 30.14 -66.74 -107.50
N GLY A 19 30.20 -65.85 -106.52
CA GLY A 19 30.09 -66.20 -105.10
C GLY A 19 28.64 -65.95 -104.70
N GLY A 20 27.82 -66.99 -104.76
CA GLY A 20 26.50 -66.96 -104.13
C GLY A 20 26.69 -67.02 -102.61
N ASP A 21 25.96 -66.17 -101.88
CA ASP A 21 25.81 -66.28 -100.43
C ASP A 21 25.54 -67.74 -100.06
N THR A 22 26.43 -68.34 -99.25
CA THR A 22 26.31 -69.75 -98.84
C THR A 22 25.39 -69.96 -97.63
N CYS A 23 24.75 -68.89 -97.16
CA CYS A 23 23.80 -68.91 -96.06
C CYS A 23 22.41 -69.32 -96.51
N ASN A 24 21.86 -70.37 -95.90
CA ASN A 24 20.58 -70.96 -96.29
C ASN A 24 19.41 -70.49 -95.41
N GLY A 25 19.65 -69.69 -94.36
CA GLY A 25 18.61 -69.10 -93.53
C GLY A 25 18.01 -67.83 -94.12
N VAL A 26 16.70 -67.65 -93.98
CA VAL A 26 16.01 -66.42 -94.43
C VAL A 26 16.42 -65.26 -93.52
N GLY A 27 17.05 -64.23 -94.10
CA GLY A 27 17.56 -63.07 -93.36
C GLY A 27 19.02 -63.18 -92.89
N GLU A 28 19.67 -64.33 -93.14
CA GLU A 28 21.09 -64.52 -92.86
C GLU A 28 21.97 -63.93 -93.96
N ARG A 29 23.06 -63.28 -93.56
CA ARG A 29 24.12 -62.77 -94.45
C ARG A 29 25.46 -63.35 -94.03
N GLU A 30 26.31 -63.64 -95.00
CA GLU A 30 27.67 -64.10 -94.71
C GLU A 30 28.54 -62.92 -94.24
N CYS A 31 28.98 -62.96 -92.98
CA CYS A 31 29.85 -61.96 -92.36
C CYS A 31 31.14 -62.62 -91.89
N ASN A 32 32.26 -62.33 -92.58
CA ASN A 32 33.58 -62.93 -92.30
C ASN A 32 33.55 -64.48 -92.28
N GLY A 33 32.80 -65.10 -93.18
CA GLY A 33 32.70 -66.57 -93.31
C GLY A 33 31.74 -67.25 -92.33
N VAL A 34 30.96 -66.49 -91.56
CA VAL A 34 29.91 -67.01 -90.66
C VAL A 34 28.56 -66.42 -91.08
N CYS A 35 27.53 -67.26 -91.17
CA CYS A 35 26.16 -66.82 -91.42
C CYS A 35 25.56 -66.23 -90.14
N VAL A 36 25.16 -64.96 -90.20
CA VAL A 36 24.54 -64.23 -89.08
C VAL A 36 23.22 -63.62 -89.53
N ASP A 37 22.20 -63.68 -88.69
CA ASP A 37 20.93 -62.98 -88.95
C ASP A 37 21.08 -61.51 -88.60
N THR A 38 21.30 -60.70 -89.63
CA THR A 38 21.49 -59.26 -89.48
C THR A 38 20.25 -58.53 -88.95
N ASN A 39 19.09 -59.20 -88.82
CA ASN A 39 17.90 -58.57 -88.26
C ASN A 39 17.83 -58.61 -86.74
N THR A 40 18.61 -59.51 -86.11
CA THR A 40 18.52 -59.81 -84.68
C THR A 40 19.89 -59.89 -84.00
N ASP A 41 20.97 -60.08 -84.75
CA ASP A 41 22.32 -60.11 -84.20
C ASP A 41 22.78 -58.70 -83.81
N LYS A 42 22.97 -58.50 -82.49
CA LYS A 42 23.47 -57.25 -81.90
C LYS A 42 24.83 -56.82 -82.45
N GLN A 43 25.69 -57.74 -82.89
CA GLN A 43 27.03 -57.43 -83.40
C GLN A 43 27.04 -57.14 -84.91
N ASN A 44 25.99 -57.54 -85.64
CA ASN A 44 25.88 -57.48 -87.09
C ASN A 44 24.54 -56.88 -87.56
N CYS A 45 24.05 -55.86 -86.85
CA CYS A 45 22.69 -55.35 -87.03
C CYS A 45 22.53 -54.53 -88.33
N GLY A 46 21.67 -55.00 -89.22
CA GLY A 46 21.46 -54.45 -90.57
C GLY A 46 22.62 -54.69 -91.54
N GLY A 47 23.73 -55.28 -91.08
CA GLY A 47 24.91 -55.55 -91.89
C GLY A 47 26.12 -55.98 -91.05
N CYS A 48 27.10 -56.60 -91.71
CA CYS A 48 28.29 -57.13 -91.05
C CYS A 48 29.08 -56.05 -90.30
N GLY A 49 29.42 -56.30 -89.02
CA GLY A 49 30.21 -55.40 -88.19
C GLY A 49 29.47 -54.18 -87.63
N ASN A 50 28.18 -54.02 -87.93
CA ASN A 50 27.35 -52.96 -87.38
C ASN A 50 26.86 -53.35 -85.97
N THR A 51 27.73 -53.18 -84.98
CA THR A 51 27.40 -53.51 -83.58
C THR A 51 26.52 -52.42 -82.95
N CYS A 52 25.38 -52.82 -82.36
CA CYS A 52 24.58 -51.92 -81.53
C CYS A 52 25.28 -51.69 -80.19
N GLY A 53 25.79 -50.48 -79.98
CA GLY A 53 26.49 -50.11 -78.76
C GLY A 53 25.54 -49.84 -77.58
N GLY A 54 26.12 -49.80 -76.37
CA GLY A 54 25.36 -49.58 -75.14
C GLY A 54 24.29 -50.64 -74.86
N THR A 55 23.14 -50.18 -74.38
CA THR A 55 21.98 -51.01 -74.02
C THR A 55 21.06 -51.34 -75.20
N ALA A 56 21.37 -50.86 -76.41
CA ALA A 56 20.54 -51.11 -77.58
C ALA A 56 20.48 -52.59 -77.98
N THR A 57 19.36 -52.99 -78.57
CA THR A 57 19.10 -54.31 -79.17
C THR A 57 18.99 -54.17 -80.69
N CYS A 58 19.25 -55.26 -81.41
CA CYS A 58 19.01 -55.31 -82.85
C CYS A 58 17.59 -55.83 -83.10
N GLU A 59 16.75 -55.00 -83.71
CA GLU A 59 15.39 -55.39 -84.09
C GLU A 59 15.14 -54.97 -85.54
N ALA A 60 14.76 -55.94 -86.38
CA ALA A 60 14.50 -55.75 -87.81
C ALA A 60 15.65 -55.04 -88.55
N GLY A 61 16.89 -55.32 -88.16
CA GLY A 61 18.09 -54.78 -88.80
C GLY A 61 18.42 -53.33 -88.41
N ARG A 62 17.81 -52.82 -87.33
CA ARG A 62 18.12 -51.50 -86.77
C ARG A 62 18.44 -51.61 -85.29
N CYS A 63 19.44 -50.85 -84.84
CA CYS A 63 19.69 -50.66 -83.42
C CYS A 63 18.60 -49.81 -82.80
N VAL A 64 17.88 -50.37 -81.84
CA VAL A 64 16.77 -49.74 -81.14
C VAL A 64 17.02 -49.71 -79.64
N CYS A 65 16.48 -48.69 -78.98
CA CYS A 65 16.62 -48.48 -77.55
C CYS A 65 15.26 -48.63 -76.85
N SER A 66 15.27 -49.29 -75.70
CA SER A 66 14.09 -49.43 -74.84
C SER A 66 13.89 -48.19 -73.95
N GLY A 67 12.67 -47.98 -73.46
CA GLY A 67 12.39 -46.95 -72.45
C GLY A 67 12.27 -45.52 -72.98
N GLY A 68 11.90 -45.35 -74.26
CA GLY A 68 11.72 -44.01 -74.86
C GLY A 68 13.02 -43.26 -75.16
N LEU A 69 14.15 -43.98 -75.19
CA LEU A 69 15.45 -43.45 -75.58
C LEU A 69 15.66 -43.62 -77.09
N ASP A 70 16.52 -42.79 -77.67
CA ASP A 70 16.87 -42.82 -79.08
C ASP A 70 18.31 -43.31 -79.27
N TYR A 71 18.51 -44.15 -80.30
CA TYR A 71 19.85 -44.64 -80.64
C TYR A 71 20.62 -43.56 -81.41
N CYS A 72 21.65 -42.99 -80.78
CA CYS A 72 22.50 -41.97 -81.35
C CYS A 72 23.97 -42.34 -81.18
N ASN A 73 24.70 -42.42 -82.29
CA ASN A 73 26.15 -42.63 -82.34
C ASN A 73 26.68 -43.73 -81.40
N GLY A 74 26.02 -44.90 -81.38
CA GLY A 74 26.48 -46.04 -80.58
C GLY A 74 25.93 -46.11 -79.16
N ALA A 75 25.07 -45.19 -78.73
CA ALA A 75 24.48 -45.19 -77.38
C ALA A 75 23.00 -44.83 -77.40
N CYS A 76 22.29 -45.22 -76.35
CA CYS A 76 20.91 -44.79 -76.10
C CYS A 76 20.94 -43.48 -75.31
N VAL A 77 20.33 -42.42 -75.86
CA VAL A 77 20.31 -41.08 -75.28
C VAL A 77 18.87 -40.57 -75.15
N ASN A 78 18.62 -39.67 -74.21
CA ASN A 78 17.31 -39.06 -74.02
C ASN A 78 17.28 -37.68 -74.67
N TYR A 79 16.62 -37.53 -75.82
CA TYR A 79 16.54 -36.24 -76.50
C TYR A 79 15.79 -35.17 -75.71
N GLN A 80 15.05 -35.51 -74.65
CA GLN A 80 14.31 -34.55 -73.85
C GLN A 80 15.17 -33.84 -72.80
N THR A 81 16.25 -34.47 -72.34
CA THR A 81 17.04 -34.01 -71.18
C THR A 81 18.55 -34.06 -71.41
N ASP A 82 19.03 -34.78 -72.43
CA ASP A 82 20.45 -34.87 -72.73
C ASP A 82 20.93 -33.60 -73.44
N ARG A 83 21.70 -32.78 -72.72
CA ARG A 83 22.32 -31.55 -73.24
C ARG A 83 23.14 -31.75 -74.51
N GLN A 84 23.73 -32.93 -74.70
CA GLN A 84 24.56 -33.23 -75.88
C GLN A 84 23.75 -33.68 -77.09
N ASN A 85 22.48 -34.07 -76.88
CA ASN A 85 21.59 -34.64 -77.90
C ASN A 85 20.18 -34.02 -77.81
N CYS A 86 20.09 -32.72 -77.60
CA CYS A 86 18.82 -32.08 -77.26
C CYS A 86 17.92 -31.93 -78.49
N GLY A 87 16.76 -32.59 -78.47
CA GLY A 87 15.81 -32.64 -79.60
C GLY A 87 16.28 -33.49 -80.78
N GLY A 88 17.47 -34.10 -80.73
CA GLY A 88 18.00 -34.94 -81.80
C GLY A 88 19.46 -35.36 -81.60
N CYS A 89 19.90 -36.32 -82.41
CA CYS A 89 21.26 -36.86 -82.35
C CYS A 89 22.31 -35.79 -82.69
N GLN A 90 23.36 -35.68 -81.86
CA GLN A 90 24.45 -34.71 -82.05
C GLN A 90 23.99 -33.23 -82.13
N ALA A 91 22.96 -32.88 -81.36
CA ALA A 91 22.46 -31.52 -81.22
C ALA A 91 22.80 -30.94 -79.82
N PRO A 92 24.07 -30.57 -79.55
CA PRO A 92 24.46 -30.04 -78.25
C PRO A 92 23.95 -28.61 -78.05
N CYS A 93 23.45 -28.31 -76.85
CA CYS A 93 23.10 -26.95 -76.46
C CYS A 93 24.34 -26.05 -76.31
N GLN A 94 24.19 -24.77 -76.66
CA GLN A 94 25.29 -23.80 -76.56
C GLN A 94 25.74 -23.61 -75.11
N SER A 95 26.92 -23.01 -74.91
CA SER A 95 27.41 -22.69 -73.56
C SER A 95 26.39 -21.84 -72.81
N GLY A 96 26.01 -22.24 -71.59
CA GLY A 96 24.96 -21.59 -70.79
C GLY A 96 23.52 -22.10 -71.00
N GLN A 97 23.26 -22.97 -71.98
CA GLN A 97 21.91 -23.51 -72.23
C GLN A 97 21.70 -24.93 -71.71
N GLN A 98 20.52 -25.24 -71.15
CA GLN A 98 20.14 -26.60 -70.73
C GLN A 98 19.17 -27.25 -71.75
N CYS A 99 19.08 -28.58 -71.75
CA CYS A 99 18.10 -29.30 -72.55
C CYS A 99 16.84 -29.58 -71.72
N GLN A 100 15.73 -28.97 -72.13
CA GLN A 100 14.43 -29.18 -71.49
C GLN A 100 13.37 -29.44 -72.55
N ALA A 101 12.64 -30.54 -72.40
CA ALA A 101 11.62 -31.00 -73.35
C ALA A 101 12.10 -31.03 -74.82
N GLY A 102 13.39 -31.33 -75.03
CA GLY A 102 14.01 -31.43 -76.35
C GLY A 102 14.33 -30.09 -77.02
N LYS A 103 14.43 -29.01 -76.25
CA LYS A 103 14.91 -27.70 -76.73
C LYS A 103 16.01 -27.14 -75.84
N CYS A 104 16.97 -26.48 -76.45
CA CYS A 104 18.00 -25.74 -75.74
C CYS A 104 17.44 -24.40 -75.25
N VAL A 105 17.43 -24.22 -73.94
CA VAL A 105 16.88 -23.04 -73.26
C VAL A 105 17.97 -22.34 -72.45
N THR A 106 17.91 -21.01 -72.38
CA THR A 106 18.85 -20.18 -71.61
C THR A 106 18.21 -19.84 -70.27
N ALA A 107 18.83 -20.26 -69.16
CA ALA A 107 18.41 -19.92 -67.80
C ALA A 107 18.79 -18.47 -67.45
N TYR A 108 17.94 -17.76 -66.73
CA TYR A 108 18.23 -16.44 -66.14
C TYR A 108 17.43 -16.24 -64.84
N GLU A 109 17.84 -15.27 -64.02
CA GLU A 109 17.24 -14.99 -62.70
C GLU A 109 15.70 -14.90 -62.76
N GLU A 110 15.06 -15.46 -61.74
CA GLU A 110 13.60 -15.52 -61.62
C GLU A 110 12.95 -14.13 -61.64
N THR A 111 11.79 -14.08 -62.29
CA THR A 111 10.85 -12.97 -62.20
C THR A 111 9.51 -13.50 -61.72
N CYS A 112 8.75 -12.68 -60.98
CA CYS A 112 7.45 -13.10 -60.45
C CYS A 112 6.39 -13.24 -61.58
N ASP A 113 6.44 -14.34 -62.32
CA ASP A 113 5.60 -14.63 -63.48
C ASP A 113 5.03 -16.07 -63.47
N GLY A 114 5.42 -16.88 -62.49
CA GLY A 114 4.96 -18.26 -62.31
C GLY A 114 5.68 -19.25 -63.22
N VAL A 115 6.84 -18.88 -63.76
CA VAL A 115 7.68 -19.71 -64.61
C VAL A 115 9.05 -19.85 -63.95
N ASP A 116 9.50 -21.10 -63.78
CA ASP A 116 10.88 -21.46 -63.47
C ASP A 116 11.81 -20.96 -64.59
N ASN A 117 12.37 -19.76 -64.43
CA ASN A 117 13.21 -19.06 -65.41
C ASN A 117 14.67 -19.56 -65.36
N ASP A 118 15.15 -20.02 -64.21
CA ASP A 118 16.52 -20.45 -63.97
C ASP A 118 16.73 -21.98 -64.04
N LEU A 119 15.61 -22.72 -64.06
CA LEU A 119 15.51 -24.16 -64.28
C LEU A 119 16.08 -25.02 -63.14
N ASP A 120 16.06 -24.51 -61.90
CA ASP A 120 16.47 -25.25 -60.72
C ASP A 120 15.38 -26.18 -60.14
N GLY A 121 14.15 -26.05 -60.63
CA GLY A 121 12.97 -26.82 -60.21
C GLY A 121 12.12 -26.15 -59.13
N GLN A 122 12.45 -24.92 -58.73
CA GLN A 122 11.61 -24.03 -57.95
C GLN A 122 10.94 -23.00 -58.89
N THR A 123 10.06 -22.16 -58.39
CA THR A 123 9.37 -21.15 -59.22
C THR A 123 9.22 -19.86 -58.43
N ASP A 124 9.63 -18.74 -59.04
CA ASP A 124 9.57 -17.40 -58.46
C ASP A 124 10.39 -17.23 -57.15
N GLU A 125 11.61 -17.77 -57.09
CA GLU A 125 12.55 -17.66 -55.96
C GLU A 125 13.77 -16.75 -56.22
N ASP A 126 14.44 -16.34 -55.16
CA ASP A 126 15.77 -15.71 -55.23
C ASP A 126 16.88 -16.76 -55.32
N ALA A 127 18.11 -16.31 -55.54
CA ALA A 127 19.31 -17.17 -55.63
C ALA A 127 19.60 -18.04 -54.38
N ASN A 128 18.86 -17.86 -53.27
CA ASN A 128 18.95 -18.69 -52.07
C ASN A 128 17.73 -19.63 -51.90
N GLY A 129 16.85 -19.73 -52.89
CA GLY A 129 15.63 -20.52 -52.83
C GLY A 129 14.55 -19.91 -51.93
N GLN A 130 14.56 -18.58 -51.72
CA GLN A 130 13.50 -17.89 -50.98
C GLN A 130 12.49 -17.25 -51.94
N PRO A 131 11.19 -17.19 -51.62
CA PRO A 131 10.21 -16.51 -52.48
C PRO A 131 10.61 -15.06 -52.79
N LEU A 132 10.45 -14.64 -54.05
CA LEU A 132 10.71 -13.26 -54.47
C LEU A 132 9.88 -12.27 -53.65
N LYS A 133 10.52 -11.19 -53.18
CA LYS A 133 9.90 -10.14 -52.37
C LYS A 133 10.16 -8.77 -52.95
N ARG A 134 9.21 -7.85 -52.83
CA ARG A 134 9.40 -6.43 -53.15
C ARG A 134 8.67 -5.52 -52.17
N ALA A 135 9.07 -4.25 -52.16
CA ALA A 135 8.40 -3.21 -51.38
C ALA A 135 6.99 -2.92 -51.93
N CYS A 136 6.06 -2.62 -51.03
CA CYS A 136 4.72 -2.12 -51.31
C CYS A 136 4.39 -1.04 -50.28
N ASP A 137 3.51 -0.10 -50.59
CA ASP A 137 3.10 0.96 -49.67
C ASP A 137 1.57 1.13 -49.70
N ASN A 138 0.99 1.50 -48.57
CA ASN A 138 -0.39 2.00 -48.47
C ASN A 138 -0.42 3.32 -47.67
N LEU A 139 -1.62 3.85 -47.39
CA LEU A 139 -1.76 5.08 -46.60
C LEU A 139 -1.25 4.95 -45.15
N CYS A 140 -1.25 3.74 -44.60
CA CYS A 140 -0.71 3.43 -43.26
C CYS A 140 0.80 3.19 -43.23
N GLY A 141 1.49 3.24 -44.38
CA GLY A 141 2.95 3.15 -44.48
C GLY A 141 3.47 1.98 -45.34
N PRO A 142 4.79 1.71 -45.25
CA PRO A 142 5.45 0.73 -46.09
C PRO A 142 5.29 -0.70 -45.60
N GLY A 143 5.36 -1.63 -46.54
CA GLY A 143 5.28 -3.07 -46.35
C GLY A 143 6.12 -3.85 -47.35
N THR A 144 6.04 -5.18 -47.28
CA THR A 144 6.65 -6.08 -48.26
C THR A 144 5.58 -7.02 -48.78
N GLU A 145 5.53 -7.22 -50.08
CA GLU A 145 4.69 -8.23 -50.71
C GLU A 145 5.56 -9.37 -51.26
N THR A 146 5.01 -10.57 -51.22
CA THR A 146 5.71 -11.80 -51.61
C THR A 146 5.10 -12.33 -52.90
N CYS A 147 5.94 -12.80 -53.82
CA CYS A 147 5.48 -13.46 -55.01
C CYS A 147 4.83 -14.80 -54.67
N GLN A 148 3.59 -14.98 -55.07
CA GLN A 148 2.84 -16.22 -54.94
C GLN A 148 2.04 -16.44 -56.22
N SER A 149 2.31 -17.56 -56.91
CA SER A 149 1.64 -17.92 -58.17
C SER A 149 1.79 -16.86 -59.28
N GLY A 150 3.02 -16.37 -59.51
CA GLY A 150 3.30 -15.39 -60.56
C GLY A 150 2.72 -13.99 -60.33
N LYS A 151 2.35 -13.67 -59.08
CA LYS A 151 1.89 -12.32 -58.70
C LYS A 151 2.37 -11.97 -57.30
N TYR A 152 2.77 -10.71 -57.12
CA TYR A 152 3.02 -10.17 -55.79
C TYR A 152 1.70 -9.99 -55.03
N GLN A 153 1.63 -10.55 -53.83
CA GLN A 153 0.46 -10.58 -52.97
C GLN A 153 0.85 -10.42 -51.50
N ASN A 154 -0.15 -10.20 -50.65
CA ASN A 154 -0.01 -10.12 -49.18
C ASN A 154 0.97 -9.01 -48.74
N CYS A 155 0.71 -7.78 -49.18
CA CYS A 155 1.46 -6.63 -48.70
C CYS A 155 1.33 -6.53 -47.17
N THR A 156 2.45 -6.57 -46.45
CA THR A 156 2.49 -6.50 -44.99
C THR A 156 2.43 -5.06 -44.46
N ALA A 157 2.01 -4.09 -45.28
CA ALA A 157 1.81 -2.72 -44.82
C ALA A 157 0.73 -2.71 -43.72
N PRO A 158 0.81 -1.82 -42.72
CA PRO A 158 -0.17 -1.78 -41.64
C PRO A 158 -1.59 -1.65 -42.18
N ALA A 159 -2.54 -2.34 -41.56
CA ALA A 159 -3.95 -2.20 -41.92
C ALA A 159 -4.57 -1.01 -41.17
N PRO A 160 -5.54 -0.30 -41.78
CA PRO A 160 -6.42 0.62 -41.07
C PRO A 160 -6.99 -0.01 -39.82
N LYS A 161 -7.03 0.74 -38.73
CA LYS A 161 -7.68 0.37 -37.46
C LYS A 161 -8.72 1.42 -37.13
N ASP A 162 -9.70 1.06 -36.30
CA ASP A 162 -10.63 2.07 -35.78
C ASP A 162 -9.85 3.17 -35.06
N GLU A 163 -10.25 4.42 -35.28
CA GLU A 163 -9.64 5.58 -34.64
C GLU A 163 -9.63 5.42 -33.12
N THR A 164 -8.48 5.73 -32.52
CA THR A 164 -8.35 5.88 -31.08
C THR A 164 -7.72 7.21 -30.78
N CYS A 165 -8.30 7.97 -29.85
CA CYS A 165 -7.85 9.31 -29.50
C CYS A 165 -6.40 9.32 -28.99
N ASN A 166 -5.44 9.42 -29.91
CA ASN A 166 -4.01 9.20 -29.67
C ASN A 166 -3.11 10.11 -30.52
N GLU A 167 -3.69 11.10 -31.21
CA GLU A 167 -3.04 12.05 -32.11
C GLU A 167 -2.41 11.38 -33.34
N LYS A 168 -2.93 10.22 -33.77
CA LYS A 168 -2.53 9.54 -35.00
C LYS A 168 -3.75 9.19 -35.81
N ASP A 169 -3.51 9.15 -37.11
CA ASP A 169 -4.42 8.61 -38.11
C ASP A 169 -4.30 7.08 -38.09
N ASP A 170 -5.12 6.42 -37.27
CA ASP A 170 -5.12 4.96 -37.06
C ASP A 170 -5.83 4.23 -38.21
N ASP A 171 -6.83 4.88 -38.83
CA ASP A 171 -7.59 4.37 -39.96
C ASP A 171 -7.01 4.78 -41.33
N CYS A 172 -6.02 5.67 -41.31
CA CYS A 172 -5.22 6.10 -42.44
C CYS A 172 -6.05 6.79 -43.53
N ASP A 173 -7.12 7.50 -43.15
CA ASP A 173 -7.99 8.23 -44.07
C ASP A 173 -7.49 9.66 -44.38
N GLY A 174 -6.47 10.12 -43.66
CA GLY A 174 -5.83 11.44 -43.80
C GLY A 174 -6.35 12.50 -42.83
N LEU A 175 -7.28 12.15 -41.94
CA LEU A 175 -7.71 12.93 -40.80
C LEU A 175 -7.09 12.34 -39.52
N THR A 176 -7.09 13.09 -38.42
CA THR A 176 -6.50 12.63 -37.15
C THR A 176 -7.58 12.66 -36.08
N ASP A 177 -7.79 11.53 -35.40
CA ASP A 177 -8.78 11.32 -34.36
C ASP A 177 -10.21 11.69 -34.79
N ASP A 178 -10.54 11.38 -36.06
CA ASP A 178 -11.85 11.54 -36.65
C ASP A 178 -12.87 10.56 -36.04
N GLY A 179 -14.12 10.99 -35.85
CA GLY A 179 -15.17 10.13 -35.29
C GLY A 179 -15.04 9.73 -33.81
N VAL A 180 -13.95 10.11 -33.11
CA VAL A 180 -13.74 9.81 -31.68
C VAL A 180 -13.77 11.10 -30.86
N THR A 181 -14.93 11.43 -30.29
CA THR A 181 -15.09 12.64 -29.46
C THR A 181 -15.46 12.29 -28.02
N THR A 182 -14.73 12.86 -27.07
CA THR A 182 -15.13 12.92 -25.66
C THR A 182 -15.86 14.23 -25.41
N THR A 183 -16.89 14.21 -24.56
CA THR A 183 -17.54 15.46 -24.10
C THR A 183 -16.77 15.96 -22.89
N TRP A 184 -16.35 17.21 -22.96
CA TRP A 184 -15.57 17.91 -21.95
C TRP A 184 -16.44 19.03 -21.37
N TYR A 185 -16.48 19.08 -20.05
CA TYR A 185 -17.28 20.04 -19.28
C TYR A 185 -16.35 21.13 -18.80
N ASN A 186 -16.81 22.37 -18.90
CA ASN A 186 -16.06 23.49 -18.36
C ASN A 186 -16.04 23.35 -16.84
N ASP A 187 -14.92 23.67 -16.24
CA ASP A 187 -14.68 23.64 -14.79
C ASP A 187 -14.30 25.07 -14.42
N TRP A 188 -15.30 25.83 -14.00
CA TRP A 188 -15.18 27.28 -13.80
C TRP A 188 -14.47 27.59 -12.49
N ASP A 189 -14.68 26.79 -11.45
CA ASP A 189 -14.13 27.07 -10.13
C ASP A 189 -12.82 26.30 -9.83
N LEU A 190 -12.45 25.31 -10.64
CA LEU A 190 -11.17 24.59 -10.63
C LEU A 190 -11.02 23.53 -9.53
N ASP A 191 -12.09 22.83 -9.18
CA ASP A 191 -12.04 21.74 -8.21
C ASP A 191 -11.90 20.33 -8.83
N GLY A 192 -12.08 20.22 -10.15
CA GLY A 192 -11.94 18.99 -10.92
C GLY A 192 -13.26 18.35 -11.35
N TYR A 193 -14.40 18.90 -10.94
CA TYR A 193 -15.72 18.61 -11.48
C TYR A 193 -16.15 19.75 -12.39
N GLY A 194 -17.05 19.48 -13.34
CA GLY A 194 -17.45 20.47 -14.33
C GLY A 194 -18.95 20.62 -14.41
N ASP A 195 -19.38 21.68 -15.11
CA ASP A 195 -20.78 22.09 -15.20
C ASP A 195 -21.67 20.95 -15.72
N PRO A 196 -22.71 20.55 -14.98
CA PRO A 196 -23.73 19.63 -15.48
C PRO A 196 -24.54 20.20 -16.65
N ASP A 197 -24.56 21.52 -16.86
CA ASP A 197 -25.22 22.14 -18.01
C ASP A 197 -24.42 21.92 -19.31
N LEU A 198 -24.97 21.03 -20.13
CA LEU A 198 -24.45 20.68 -21.45
C LEU A 198 -24.33 21.88 -22.41
N ALA A 199 -24.94 23.04 -22.11
CA ALA A 199 -24.79 24.26 -22.90
C ALA A 199 -23.34 24.78 -22.96
N TYR A 200 -22.52 24.43 -21.98
CA TYR A 200 -21.12 24.88 -21.86
C TYR A 200 -20.10 23.77 -22.16
N ALA A 201 -20.57 22.56 -22.45
CA ALA A 201 -19.72 21.43 -22.81
C ALA A 201 -19.22 21.49 -24.26
N VAL A 202 -18.03 20.95 -24.51
CA VAL A 202 -17.43 20.84 -25.85
C VAL A 202 -17.05 19.41 -26.17
N GLN A 203 -17.10 19.05 -27.46
CA GLN A 203 -16.67 17.74 -27.92
C GLN A 203 -15.27 17.83 -28.51
N ALA A 204 -14.33 17.06 -27.97
CA ALA A 204 -12.96 16.98 -28.43
C ALA A 204 -12.34 15.62 -28.07
N CYS A 205 -11.39 15.14 -28.87
CA CYS A 205 -10.64 13.94 -28.55
C CYS A 205 -9.76 14.20 -27.31
N SER A 206 -8.88 15.21 -27.37
CA SER A 206 -8.05 15.62 -26.24
C SER A 206 -8.71 16.73 -25.41
N LYS A 207 -8.35 16.83 -24.13
CA LYS A 207 -8.77 17.92 -23.24
C LYS A 207 -8.47 19.26 -23.93
N PRO A 208 -9.47 20.12 -24.18
CA PRO A 208 -9.25 21.40 -24.84
C PRO A 208 -8.15 22.19 -24.13
N ALA A 209 -7.12 22.59 -24.90
CA ALA A 209 -6.10 23.51 -24.40
C ALA A 209 -6.70 24.92 -24.28
N ASP A 210 -6.44 25.56 -23.15
CA ASP A 210 -6.95 26.85 -22.70
C ASP A 210 -6.62 28.05 -23.63
N GLY A 211 -7.42 29.14 -23.56
CA GLY A 211 -6.86 30.46 -23.89
C GLY A 211 -7.67 31.49 -24.69
N SER A 212 -8.94 31.76 -24.38
CA SER A 212 -9.54 33.05 -24.82
C SER A 212 -10.57 33.69 -23.86
N GLY A 213 -10.50 33.36 -22.57
CA GLY A 213 -11.20 34.05 -21.49
C GLY A 213 -10.21 34.81 -20.59
N PRO A 214 -10.69 35.75 -19.74
CA PRO A 214 -9.84 36.39 -18.72
C PRO A 214 -9.25 35.39 -17.71
N ASP A 215 -9.78 34.17 -17.65
CA ASP A 215 -9.17 32.98 -17.04
C ASP A 215 -9.12 31.84 -18.06
N ALA A 216 -8.01 31.11 -18.08
CA ALA A 216 -7.80 29.92 -18.89
C ALA A 216 -8.80 28.82 -18.51
N SER A 217 -9.93 28.73 -19.22
CA SER A 217 -11.00 27.75 -18.97
C SER A 217 -10.46 26.33 -18.94
N ASN A 218 -10.53 25.71 -17.76
CA ASN A 218 -10.16 24.33 -17.52
C ASN A 218 -11.34 23.45 -17.93
N TYR A 219 -11.07 22.32 -18.58
CA TYR A 219 -12.10 21.36 -18.95
C TYR A 219 -11.85 20.01 -18.27
N VAL A 220 -12.89 19.34 -17.80
CA VAL A 220 -12.81 18.01 -17.18
C VAL A 220 -13.81 17.06 -17.84
N ALA A 221 -13.61 15.75 -17.65
CA ALA A 221 -14.50 14.74 -18.21
C ALA A 221 -15.70 14.44 -17.29
N ASP A 222 -15.62 14.86 -16.03
CA ASP A 222 -16.67 14.71 -15.06
C ASP A 222 -17.58 15.94 -15.07
N HIS A 223 -18.89 15.76 -14.87
CA HIS A 223 -19.91 16.81 -14.99
C HIS A 223 -20.88 16.84 -13.82
N THR A 224 -20.46 16.25 -12.70
CA THR A 224 -21.33 16.00 -11.56
C THR A 224 -21.29 17.12 -10.52
N ASP A 225 -20.74 18.28 -10.89
CA ASP A 225 -20.66 19.42 -9.99
C ASP A 225 -22.06 20.00 -9.71
N CYS A 226 -22.39 20.25 -8.44
CA CYS A 226 -23.64 20.89 -8.07
C CYS A 226 -23.53 22.41 -7.88
N ASP A 227 -22.31 22.97 -7.82
CA ASP A 227 -22.04 24.40 -7.83
C ASP A 227 -20.75 24.75 -8.60
N ASP A 228 -20.77 24.61 -9.93
CA ASP A 228 -19.67 25.04 -10.80
C ASP A 228 -19.61 26.59 -10.96
N GLY A 229 -20.15 27.35 -10.02
CA GLY A 229 -20.21 28.81 -10.09
C GLY A 229 -18.89 29.48 -9.72
N TYR A 230 -18.27 30.23 -10.64
CA TYR A 230 -17.18 31.16 -10.28
C TYR A 230 -17.71 32.35 -9.45
N SER A 231 -17.91 32.15 -8.15
CA SER A 231 -18.41 33.18 -7.24
C SER A 231 -17.32 34.18 -6.82
N GLY A 232 -16.08 34.02 -7.30
CA GLY A 232 -14.93 34.84 -6.92
C GLY A 232 -14.50 34.70 -5.46
N ARG A 233 -15.13 33.78 -4.73
CA ARG A 233 -14.73 33.26 -3.42
C ARG A 233 -14.46 31.77 -3.61
N ASP A 234 -13.38 31.25 -3.03
CA ASP A 234 -12.99 29.82 -3.07
C ASP A 234 -14.04 28.87 -2.41
N GLU A 235 -15.29 29.32 -2.22
CA GLU A 235 -16.39 28.59 -1.59
C GLU A 235 -17.01 27.53 -2.54
N GLY A 236 -17.06 27.81 -3.85
CA GLY A 236 -17.57 26.86 -4.87
C GLY A 236 -16.78 25.55 -4.87
N LYS A 237 -15.44 25.64 -4.83
CA LYS A 237 -14.50 24.50 -4.82
C LYS A 237 -14.68 23.51 -3.65
N LEU A 238 -15.51 23.84 -2.67
CA LEU A 238 -15.79 22.99 -1.53
C LEU A 238 -17.15 22.27 -1.69
N ILE A 239 -17.88 22.55 -2.76
CA ILE A 239 -19.23 22.07 -3.05
C ILE A 239 -19.14 21.17 -4.28
N HIS A 240 -18.80 19.90 -4.07
CA HIS A 240 -18.61 18.94 -5.14
C HIS A 240 -18.84 17.51 -4.66
N PRO A 241 -19.03 16.55 -5.58
CA PRO A 241 -19.19 15.14 -5.24
C PRO A 241 -18.11 14.62 -4.29
N GLY A 242 -18.56 14.12 -3.14
CA GLY A 242 -17.68 13.54 -2.12
C GLY A 242 -16.85 14.56 -1.33
N ALA A 243 -17.17 15.85 -1.39
CA ALA A 243 -16.64 16.84 -0.46
C ALA A 243 -17.02 16.49 1.00
N THR A 244 -16.35 17.14 1.96
CA THR A 244 -16.73 17.01 3.37
C THR A 244 -17.90 17.92 3.64
N GLU A 245 -18.98 17.37 4.19
CA GLU A 245 -20.15 18.16 4.58
C GLU A 245 -19.79 19.20 5.64
N ALA A 246 -20.04 20.47 5.30
CA ALA A 246 -20.08 21.57 6.23
C ALA A 246 -21.55 21.76 6.63
N CYS A 247 -21.78 22.06 7.90
CA CYS A 247 -23.15 22.24 8.37
C CYS A 247 -23.61 23.70 8.17
N ASP A 248 -23.82 24.09 6.91
CA ASP A 248 -24.06 25.47 6.49
C ASP A 248 -25.32 25.66 5.61
N ASP A 249 -26.25 24.71 5.66
CA ASP A 249 -27.47 24.64 4.84
C ASP A 249 -27.19 24.47 3.32
N VAL A 250 -25.98 24.06 2.94
CA VAL A 250 -25.58 23.71 1.58
C VAL A 250 -25.24 22.22 1.52
N ASP A 251 -25.69 21.52 0.49
CA ASP A 251 -25.26 20.14 0.19
C ASP A 251 -23.84 20.21 -0.41
N ASN A 252 -22.81 20.19 0.45
CA ASN A 252 -21.43 20.37 -0.03
C ASN A 252 -20.95 19.14 -0.79
N ASN A 253 -21.43 17.95 -0.45
CA ASN A 253 -20.96 16.71 -1.06
C ASN A 253 -21.77 16.26 -2.29
N CYS A 254 -22.79 17.03 -2.68
CA CYS A 254 -23.70 16.82 -3.79
C CYS A 254 -24.43 15.45 -3.78
N ASP A 255 -24.72 14.87 -2.62
CA ASP A 255 -25.42 13.57 -2.51
C ASP A 255 -26.96 13.70 -2.48
N GLY A 256 -27.47 14.92 -2.48
CA GLY A 256 -28.89 15.26 -2.51
C GLY A 256 -29.53 15.35 -1.12
N ASN A 257 -28.75 15.19 -0.07
CA ASN A 257 -29.15 15.47 1.30
C ASN A 257 -28.36 16.72 1.78
N VAL A 258 -28.88 17.44 2.77
CA VAL A 258 -28.26 18.69 3.25
C VAL A 258 -27.89 18.49 4.71
N ASP A 259 -26.62 18.75 5.05
CA ASP A 259 -26.08 18.75 6.42
C ASP A 259 -26.09 17.36 7.12
N GLU A 260 -25.68 16.28 6.44
CA GLU A 260 -25.61 14.94 7.02
C GLU A 260 -24.46 14.80 8.01
N GLY A 261 -24.73 14.15 9.14
CA GLY A 261 -23.69 13.88 10.14
C GLY A 261 -23.36 15.07 11.05
N CYS A 262 -24.12 16.18 10.95
CA CYS A 262 -24.02 17.28 11.90
C CYS A 262 -24.42 16.87 13.33
N ASN A 263 -23.71 17.44 14.32
CA ASN A 263 -23.85 17.09 15.74
C ASN A 263 -25.27 17.30 16.30
N CYS A 264 -26.01 18.25 15.73
CA CYS A 264 -27.42 18.47 16.01
C CYS A 264 -28.10 19.25 14.88
N VAL A 265 -29.43 19.33 14.92
CA VAL A 265 -30.23 20.16 13.99
C VAL A 265 -30.63 21.44 14.72
N VAL A 266 -30.40 22.59 14.11
CA VAL A 266 -30.68 23.90 14.70
C VAL A 266 -32.14 23.98 15.17
N GLY A 267 -32.34 24.41 16.42
CA GLY A 267 -33.65 24.50 17.05
C GLY A 267 -34.10 23.27 17.84
N ASN A 268 -33.46 22.11 17.67
CA ASN A 268 -33.73 20.97 18.55
C ASN A 268 -33.31 21.24 19.99
N GLN A 269 -33.99 20.61 20.95
CA GLN A 269 -33.75 20.75 22.37
C GLN A 269 -33.44 19.41 23.02
N ARG A 270 -32.54 19.40 24.02
CA ARG A 270 -32.24 18.22 24.84
C ARG A 270 -31.98 18.61 26.30
N PRO A 271 -32.22 17.70 27.27
CA PRO A 271 -31.87 17.93 28.66
C PRO A 271 -30.34 18.06 28.84
N CYS A 272 -29.93 18.76 29.90
CA CYS A 272 -28.53 18.96 30.28
C CYS A 272 -28.42 19.27 31.78
N GLY A 273 -27.21 19.19 32.34
CA GLY A 273 -26.97 19.40 33.77
C GLY A 273 -27.29 18.17 34.63
N THR A 274 -27.23 18.33 35.95
CA THR A 274 -27.44 17.30 36.97
C THR A 274 -28.48 17.76 38.01
N ASP A 275 -29.12 16.82 38.70
CA ASP A 275 -30.05 17.03 39.83
C ASP A 275 -29.43 16.64 41.18
N VAL A 276 -28.09 16.59 41.23
CA VAL A 276 -27.28 16.30 42.42
C VAL A 276 -26.94 17.60 43.15
N GLY A 277 -26.85 17.55 44.48
CA GLY A 277 -26.47 18.71 45.30
C GLY A 277 -27.45 19.88 45.18
N GLU A 278 -26.90 21.09 45.02
CA GLU A 278 -27.68 22.31 44.79
C GLU A 278 -28.02 22.55 43.30
N CYS A 279 -27.53 21.67 42.41
CA CYS A 279 -27.78 21.79 40.98
C CYS A 279 -29.21 21.42 40.60
N ASN A 280 -29.66 22.04 39.51
CA ASN A 280 -30.95 21.72 38.90
C ASN A 280 -30.75 21.57 37.40
N PRO A 281 -31.26 20.49 36.79
CA PRO A 281 -31.06 20.23 35.38
C PRO A 281 -31.80 21.25 34.51
N GLY A 282 -31.23 21.51 33.34
CA GLY A 282 -31.73 22.47 32.37
C GLY A 282 -32.02 21.85 31.00
N THR A 283 -32.17 22.71 30.01
CA THR A 283 -32.31 22.36 28.60
C THR A 283 -31.33 23.18 27.78
N GLN A 284 -30.69 22.54 26.80
CA GLN A 284 -29.85 23.21 25.81
C GLN A 284 -30.53 23.11 24.43
N THR A 285 -30.37 24.16 23.64
CA THR A 285 -30.91 24.25 22.28
C THR A 285 -29.76 24.24 21.29
N CYS A 286 -29.90 23.48 20.21
CA CYS A 286 -28.93 23.48 19.13
C CYS A 286 -28.98 24.84 18.39
N VAL A 287 -27.83 25.49 18.25
CA VAL A 287 -27.67 26.81 17.62
C VAL A 287 -26.47 26.76 16.68
N ASN A 288 -26.44 27.66 15.69
CA ASN A 288 -25.29 27.79 14.80
C ASN A 288 -24.25 28.72 15.45
N LEU A 289 -23.04 28.22 15.72
CA LEU A 289 -21.95 28.96 16.37
C LEU A 289 -20.84 29.40 15.39
N GLY A 290 -21.13 29.45 14.08
CA GLY A 290 -20.18 29.91 13.06
C GLY A 290 -19.17 28.85 12.60
N GLY A 291 -19.26 27.63 13.15
CA GLY A 291 -18.59 26.42 12.66
C GLY A 291 -19.56 25.25 12.43
N GLY A 292 -20.87 25.55 12.38
CA GLY A 292 -21.95 24.58 12.25
C GLY A 292 -22.91 24.55 13.46
N PRO A 293 -23.97 23.72 13.40
CA PRO A 293 -24.90 23.44 14.47
C PRO A 293 -24.23 22.73 15.63
N GLU A 294 -24.21 23.38 16.77
CA GLU A 294 -23.69 22.83 18.02
C GLU A 294 -24.72 23.01 19.14
N TRP A 295 -24.65 22.14 20.16
CA TRP A 295 -25.48 22.31 21.35
C TRP A 295 -25.01 23.54 22.12
N GLY A 296 -25.88 24.55 22.22
CA GLY A 296 -25.59 25.76 22.98
C GLY A 296 -25.47 25.51 24.49
N ALA A 297 -25.21 26.59 25.24
CA ALA A 297 -25.08 26.50 26.69
C ALA A 297 -26.33 25.91 27.35
N CYS A 298 -26.11 25.10 28.39
CA CYS A 298 -27.19 24.60 29.23
C CYS A 298 -27.86 25.76 29.98
N GLY A 299 -29.19 25.79 30.03
CA GLY A 299 -29.95 26.85 30.67
C GLY A 299 -31.41 26.51 30.89
N GLY A 300 -32.24 27.51 31.13
CA GLY A 300 -33.68 27.36 31.36
C GLY A 300 -34.14 27.91 32.70
N THR A 301 -35.45 27.98 32.89
CA THR A 301 -36.03 28.48 34.15
C THR A 301 -35.75 27.49 35.27
N GLY A 302 -34.96 27.93 36.26
CA GLY A 302 -34.59 27.10 37.41
C GLY A 302 -33.32 26.26 37.23
N TYR A 303 -32.62 26.36 36.09
CA TYR A 303 -31.31 25.73 35.93
C TYR A 303 -30.30 26.33 36.92
N VAL A 304 -29.62 25.47 37.67
CA VAL A 304 -28.50 25.83 38.55
C VAL A 304 -27.30 25.02 38.08
N PRO A 305 -26.25 25.67 37.54
CA PRO A 305 -25.06 24.97 37.04
C PRO A 305 -24.15 24.50 38.20
N PRO A 306 -23.42 23.38 38.01
CA PRO A 306 -22.24 23.04 38.81
C PRO A 306 -21.31 24.24 38.96
N GLN A 307 -20.97 24.60 40.19
CA GLN A 307 -19.88 25.55 40.43
C GLN A 307 -18.53 24.85 40.17
N PRO A 308 -17.46 25.59 39.84
CA PRO A 308 -16.17 24.99 39.52
C PRO A 308 -15.37 24.55 40.76
N THR A 309 -15.80 24.93 41.96
CA THR A 309 -15.12 24.66 43.24
C THR A 309 -16.14 24.67 44.36
N GLU A 310 -15.94 23.83 45.35
CA GLU A 310 -16.67 23.87 46.61
C GLU A 310 -16.37 25.12 47.45
N THR A 311 -17.38 25.58 48.19
CA THR A 311 -17.22 26.61 49.22
C THR A 311 -17.65 26.01 50.54
N CYS A 312 -16.82 26.11 51.61
CA CYS A 312 -17.20 25.46 52.86
C CYS A 312 -18.44 26.07 53.52
N ASN A 313 -19.58 25.47 53.20
CA ASN A 313 -20.90 25.95 53.57
C ASN A 313 -21.88 24.80 53.89
N GLY A 314 -21.42 23.54 53.78
CA GLY A 314 -22.21 22.35 54.06
C GLY A 314 -23.15 21.96 52.92
N LYS A 315 -22.84 22.38 51.68
CA LYS A 315 -23.58 22.05 50.46
C LYS A 315 -22.63 21.48 49.42
N ASP A 316 -23.23 20.86 48.42
CA ASP A 316 -22.60 20.29 47.24
C ASP A 316 -22.81 21.33 46.11
N ASP A 317 -21.86 22.27 46.01
CA ASP A 317 -21.89 23.42 45.11
C ASP A 317 -21.43 23.05 43.69
N ASP A 318 -20.53 22.07 43.54
CA ASP A 318 -20.05 21.55 42.26
C ASP A 318 -20.84 20.33 41.75
N CYS A 319 -21.71 19.78 42.59
CA CYS A 319 -22.72 18.79 42.25
C CYS A 319 -22.16 17.44 41.78
N ASP A 320 -20.99 17.06 42.28
CA ASP A 320 -20.38 15.76 42.05
C ASP A 320 -20.96 14.65 42.96
N GLY A 321 -21.78 15.04 43.96
CA GLY A 321 -22.40 14.15 44.95
C GLY A 321 -21.64 14.06 46.27
N HIS A 322 -20.65 14.92 46.45
CA HIS A 322 -19.84 15.08 47.63
C HIS A 322 -20.16 16.42 48.31
N THR A 323 -19.66 16.67 49.52
CA THR A 323 -19.97 17.94 50.21
C THR A 323 -18.70 18.51 50.83
N ASP A 324 -18.39 19.77 50.49
CA ASP A 324 -17.22 20.51 50.95
C ASP A 324 -15.87 19.78 50.68
N GLU A 325 -15.75 19.06 49.57
CA GLU A 325 -14.53 18.40 49.07
C GLU A 325 -13.67 19.29 48.15
N GLU A 326 -12.52 18.76 47.72
CA GLU A 326 -11.63 19.36 46.69
C GLU A 326 -11.38 20.88 46.83
N MET A 327 -11.31 21.39 48.07
CA MET A 327 -11.13 22.81 48.32
C MET A 327 -9.76 23.29 47.85
N ALA A 328 -9.74 23.90 46.67
CA ALA A 328 -8.54 24.44 46.01
C ALA A 328 -7.82 25.56 46.77
N ASP A 329 -8.33 25.94 47.95
CA ASP A 329 -7.75 26.94 48.86
C ASP A 329 -7.15 26.30 50.12
N ASP A 330 -6.89 24.99 50.11
CA ASP A 330 -5.84 24.42 50.94
C ASP A 330 -4.45 24.88 50.46
N LEU A 331 -4.16 26.15 50.74
CA LEU A 331 -2.84 26.74 50.53
C LEU A 331 -1.83 26.26 51.60
N TYR A 332 -2.15 25.20 52.37
CA TYR A 332 -1.32 24.67 53.46
C TYR A 332 -1.11 23.13 53.52
N GLU A 333 -1.66 22.28 52.65
CA GLU A 333 -1.49 20.81 52.69
C GLU A 333 -0.84 20.23 51.42
N ALA A 334 0.45 20.53 51.22
CA ALA A 334 1.28 19.67 50.37
C ALA A 334 1.51 18.25 50.96
N ASN A 335 0.95 17.94 52.13
CA ASN A 335 1.60 17.07 53.12
C ASN A 335 0.69 16.07 53.86
N ASP A 336 -0.48 15.73 53.32
CA ASP A 336 -1.38 14.69 53.86
C ASP A 336 -0.84 13.27 53.75
N THR A 337 0.38 13.14 53.25
CA THR A 337 1.15 11.93 53.38
C THR A 337 2.23 12.16 54.42
N CYS A 338 2.53 11.12 55.17
CA CYS A 338 3.69 11.09 56.07
C CYS A 338 5.02 11.52 55.38
N GLN A 339 5.14 11.41 54.04
CA GLN A 339 6.32 11.88 53.28
C GLN A 339 6.38 13.40 53.15
N GLY A 340 5.22 14.05 53.15
CA GLY A 340 5.10 15.49 53.16
C GLY A 340 5.06 16.08 54.58
N ALA A 341 4.54 15.36 55.57
CA ALA A 341 4.32 15.78 56.97
C ALA A 341 5.01 17.10 57.40
N ARG A 342 4.22 18.04 57.93
CA ARG A 342 4.69 19.33 58.42
C ARG A 342 5.81 19.12 59.46
N VAL A 343 7.03 19.50 59.11
CA VAL A 343 8.20 19.40 59.99
C VAL A 343 8.16 20.55 60.99
N LEU A 344 7.98 20.22 62.26
CA LEU A 344 8.02 21.19 63.35
C LEU A 344 9.47 21.39 63.82
N PRO A 345 9.77 22.52 64.51
CA PRO A 345 11.06 22.70 65.17
C PRO A 345 11.39 21.55 66.13
N ASP A 346 12.68 21.35 66.38
CA ASP A 346 13.15 20.41 67.40
C ASP A 346 12.62 20.82 68.77
N LEU A 347 12.03 19.86 69.48
CA LEU A 347 11.43 20.02 70.79
C LEU A 347 12.44 19.62 71.86
N PHE A 348 12.91 20.58 72.66
CA PHE A 348 13.86 20.32 73.75
C PHE A 348 13.14 20.04 75.07
N GLN A 349 13.90 19.57 76.06
CA GLN A 349 13.38 19.28 77.40
C GLN A 349 12.73 20.53 78.03
N GLU A 350 11.51 20.37 78.54
CA GLU A 350 10.67 21.43 79.13
C GLU A 350 10.23 22.52 78.15
N GLU A 351 10.37 22.29 76.84
CA GLU A 351 9.80 23.15 75.80
C GLU A 351 8.46 22.59 75.28
N ASN A 352 7.71 23.47 74.61
CA ASN A 352 6.48 23.10 73.94
C ASN A 352 6.29 23.80 72.59
N ILE A 353 5.54 23.14 71.71
CA ILE A 353 5.17 23.63 70.38
C ILE A 353 3.65 23.55 70.27
N ALA A 354 3.02 24.65 69.87
CA ALA A 354 1.59 24.71 69.60
C ALA A 354 1.35 24.98 68.11
N VAL A 355 0.38 24.25 67.57
CA VAL A 355 -0.15 24.38 66.21
C VAL A 355 -1.64 24.67 66.35
N ALA A 356 -2.11 25.77 65.79
CA ALA A 356 -3.50 26.22 65.91
C ALA A 356 -4.07 26.59 64.54
N ASP A 357 -5.40 26.70 64.48
CA ASP A 357 -6.18 27.13 63.32
C ASP A 357 -6.09 26.17 62.11
N LEU A 358 -5.72 24.91 62.34
CA LEU A 358 -5.80 23.85 61.33
C LEU A 358 -7.20 23.27 61.30
N THR A 359 -7.63 22.81 60.12
CA THR A 359 -9.01 22.42 59.88
C THR A 359 -9.00 21.11 59.12
N LEU A 360 -9.70 20.09 59.63
CA LEU A 360 -9.94 18.89 58.84
C LEU A 360 -11.19 19.09 57.97
N TYR A 361 -11.10 18.69 56.71
CA TYR A 361 -12.19 18.69 55.75
C TYR A 361 -12.79 17.30 55.63
N HIS A 362 -14.11 17.24 55.62
CA HIS A 362 -14.83 15.99 55.50
C HIS A 362 -15.03 15.62 54.02
N GLY A 363 -14.10 14.86 53.45
CA GLY A 363 -14.38 14.18 52.18
C GLY A 363 -15.48 13.14 52.34
N THR A 364 -16.50 13.16 51.49
CA THR A 364 -17.47 12.07 51.38
C THR A 364 -16.86 10.89 50.63
N GLY A 365 -16.82 9.70 51.25
CA GLY A 365 -16.30 8.48 50.63
C GLY A 365 -15.14 7.83 51.40
N THR A 366 -14.21 7.20 50.68
CA THR A 366 -13.10 6.41 51.27
C THR A 366 -11.83 7.23 51.55
N VAL A 367 -11.74 8.46 51.06
CA VAL A 367 -10.57 9.32 51.28
C VAL A 367 -10.96 10.35 52.34
N LYS A 368 -10.47 10.11 53.55
CA LYS A 368 -10.61 11.04 54.67
C LYS A 368 -9.39 11.94 54.68
N ASP A 369 -9.60 13.22 54.91
CA ASP A 369 -8.53 14.15 55.24
C ASP A 369 -7.81 13.72 56.53
N SER A 370 -6.48 13.90 56.55
CA SER A 370 -5.62 13.65 57.69
C SER A 370 -4.39 14.56 57.68
N ASP A 371 -4.19 15.29 58.76
CA ASP A 371 -3.01 16.13 58.95
C ASP A 371 -1.84 15.33 59.54
N TRP A 372 -0.65 15.49 58.95
CA TRP A 372 0.58 14.85 59.42
C TRP A 372 1.64 15.84 59.90
N PHE A 373 2.23 15.56 61.07
CA PHE A 373 3.33 16.32 61.67
C PHE A 373 4.54 15.43 61.92
N LYS A 374 5.73 15.97 61.65
CA LYS A 374 6.99 15.35 62.06
C LYS A 374 7.59 16.15 63.20
N VAL A 375 7.78 15.48 64.33
CA VAL A 375 8.30 16.07 65.57
C VAL A 375 9.56 15.34 65.98
N ARG A 376 10.62 16.08 66.29
CA ARG A 376 11.86 15.54 66.83
C ARG A 376 12.00 16.03 68.26
N ALA A 377 12.05 15.11 69.23
CA ALA A 377 12.35 15.41 70.62
C ALA A 377 13.84 15.18 70.88
N ILE A 378 14.54 16.23 71.30
CA ILE A 378 15.98 16.22 71.54
C ILE A 378 16.27 16.13 73.03
N GLU A 379 17.16 15.21 73.41
CA GLU A 379 17.78 15.21 74.73
C GLU A 379 18.79 16.37 74.82
N GLY A 380 18.38 17.47 75.45
CA GLY A 380 19.11 18.74 75.41
C GLY A 380 20.46 18.75 76.12
N GLN A 381 20.69 17.85 77.08
CA GLN A 381 21.97 17.68 77.80
C GLN A 381 22.09 16.24 78.28
N ASN A 382 23.23 15.57 78.06
CA ASN A 382 23.57 14.33 78.75
C ASN A 382 23.47 14.61 80.26
N LEU A 383 22.35 14.23 80.87
CA LEU A 383 22.09 14.50 82.28
C LEU A 383 23.25 13.92 83.09
N GLU A 384 24.02 14.76 83.80
CA GLU A 384 25.10 14.29 84.67
C GLU A 384 24.48 13.57 85.87
N CYS A 385 24.20 12.29 85.70
CA CYS A 385 23.70 11.38 86.72
C CYS A 385 24.82 11.17 87.76
N THR A 386 24.99 12.12 88.68
CA THR A 386 26.21 12.28 89.48
C THR A 386 26.38 11.25 90.61
N THR A 387 25.50 10.26 90.80
CA THR A 387 25.60 9.36 91.96
C THR A 387 25.06 7.92 91.77
N HIS A 388 25.41 7.16 90.72
CA HIS A 388 25.45 5.68 90.87
C HIS A 388 26.24 4.93 89.76
N PRO A 389 27.08 3.92 90.08
CA PRO A 389 27.90 3.19 89.09
C PRO A 389 27.23 1.97 88.44
N MET A 390 25.89 1.88 88.38
CA MET A 390 25.19 0.81 87.65
C MET A 390 24.00 1.43 86.90
N GLU A 391 24.15 1.56 85.57
CA GLU A 391 23.18 2.02 84.55
C GLU A 391 21.94 2.80 85.06
N PRO A 392 22.07 4.11 85.34
CA PRO A 392 20.91 4.94 85.65
C PRO A 392 20.04 5.11 84.39
N GLN A 393 18.80 4.62 84.46
CA GLN A 393 17.78 4.85 83.45
C GLN A 393 17.11 6.22 83.69
N CYS A 394 17.02 7.04 82.65
CA CYS A 394 16.23 8.28 82.68
C CYS A 394 14.85 8.03 82.07
N GLY A 395 13.80 8.51 82.74
CA GLY A 395 12.44 8.48 82.20
C GLY A 395 12.17 9.76 81.41
N PHE A 396 11.59 9.63 80.22
CA PHE A 396 11.15 10.75 79.40
C PHE A 396 9.69 10.58 79.04
N VAL A 397 8.98 11.70 78.91
CA VAL A 397 7.59 11.71 78.46
C VAL A 397 7.39 12.73 77.36
N PHE A 398 6.94 12.24 76.22
CA PHE A 398 6.38 13.03 75.14
C PHE A 398 4.86 13.11 75.33
N GLN A 399 4.29 14.31 75.31
CA GLN A 399 2.86 14.54 75.43
C GLN A 399 2.35 15.29 74.21
N ALA A 400 1.26 14.79 73.64
CA ALA A 400 0.48 15.49 72.64
C ALA A 400 -0.91 15.81 73.22
N THR A 401 -1.26 17.10 73.24
CA THR A 401 -2.54 17.61 73.70
C THR A 401 -3.34 18.12 72.51
N PHE A 402 -4.49 17.53 72.26
CA PHE A 402 -5.36 17.86 71.12
C PHE A 402 -6.69 18.43 71.60
N HIS A 403 -6.93 19.69 71.28
CA HIS A 403 -8.20 20.39 71.49
C HIS A 403 -9.09 20.14 70.28
N ILE A 404 -10.16 19.38 70.49
CA ILE A 404 -11.17 19.22 69.45
C ILE A 404 -11.87 20.56 69.22
N PRO A 405 -12.39 20.81 68.00
CA PRO A 405 -13.11 22.05 67.74
C PRO A 405 -14.31 22.27 68.68
N GLU A 406 -14.69 23.53 68.91
CA GLU A 406 -15.80 23.83 69.81
C GLU A 406 -17.12 23.20 69.32
N GLY A 407 -17.80 22.51 70.23
CA GLY A 407 -19.02 21.75 69.91
C GLY A 407 -18.77 20.39 69.28
N ALA A 408 -17.49 20.03 69.04
CA ALA A 408 -17.15 18.77 68.43
C ALA A 408 -17.47 17.57 69.34
N SER A 409 -17.89 16.45 68.73
CA SER A 409 -17.95 15.18 69.48
C SER A 409 -16.54 14.67 69.71
N LYS A 410 -16.23 14.23 70.94
CA LYS A 410 -14.96 13.58 71.23
C LYS A 410 -14.75 12.30 70.42
N ASP A 411 -15.82 11.66 69.96
CA ASP A 411 -15.75 10.43 69.14
C ASP A 411 -15.58 10.72 67.63
N ALA A 412 -15.54 11.99 67.22
CA ALA A 412 -15.40 12.38 65.81
C ALA A 412 -13.93 12.38 65.35
N TYR A 413 -12.98 12.59 66.27
CA TYR A 413 -11.56 12.77 65.95
C TYR A 413 -10.69 11.71 66.63
N GLN A 414 -9.56 11.41 66.00
CA GLN A 414 -8.53 10.54 66.53
C GLN A 414 -7.14 11.14 66.27
N LEU A 415 -6.34 11.20 67.33
CA LEU A 415 -4.92 11.55 67.28
C LEU A 415 -4.09 10.27 67.41
N CYS A 416 -3.14 10.05 66.51
CA CYS A 416 -2.22 8.92 66.54
C CYS A 416 -0.76 9.40 66.52
N VAL A 417 0.09 8.77 67.34
CA VAL A 417 1.53 9.01 67.40
C VAL A 417 2.26 7.71 67.05
N TYR A 418 3.26 7.84 66.18
CA TYR A 418 4.05 6.73 65.64
C TYR A 418 5.54 6.93 65.94
N GLY A 419 6.21 5.92 66.50
CA GLY A 419 7.66 5.93 66.75
C GLY A 419 8.49 5.49 65.54
N THR A 420 9.48 6.30 65.16
CA THR A 420 10.60 6.03 64.20
C THR A 420 10.40 4.98 63.08
N ALA A 421 9.30 5.07 62.33
CA ALA A 421 9.15 4.39 61.03
C ALA A 421 9.16 5.41 59.88
N SER A 422 9.85 5.09 58.78
CA SER A 422 9.56 5.72 57.49
C SER A 422 8.23 5.14 56.98
N CYS A 423 7.46 5.94 56.24
CA CYS A 423 6.03 5.74 55.92
C CYS A 423 5.62 4.43 55.20
N GLY A 424 6.53 3.47 55.04
CA GLY A 424 6.25 2.15 54.42
C GLY A 424 6.09 0.99 55.40
N SER A 425 6.35 1.18 56.71
CA SER A 425 6.28 0.09 57.70
C SER A 425 5.68 0.51 59.04
N ILE A 426 4.69 1.40 59.02
CA ILE A 426 3.84 1.64 60.20
C ILE A 426 3.23 0.29 60.59
N ASN A 427 3.56 -0.20 61.78
CA ASN A 427 3.05 -1.45 62.31
C ASN A 427 2.47 -1.20 63.71
N ASP A 428 1.52 -2.05 64.11
CA ASP A 428 0.73 -1.89 65.33
C ASP A 428 1.58 -1.89 66.62
N ASN A 429 2.85 -2.29 66.56
CA ASN A 429 3.68 -2.44 67.75
C ASN A 429 4.23 -1.11 68.30
N ASN A 430 4.29 -0.03 67.50
CA ASN A 430 4.79 1.30 67.91
C ASN A 430 3.79 2.44 67.60
N THR A 431 2.50 2.11 67.50
CA THR A 431 1.42 3.06 67.21
C THR A 431 0.59 3.29 68.47
N PHE A 432 0.41 4.56 68.84
CA PHE A 432 -0.38 4.95 70.00
C PHE A 432 -1.45 5.93 69.56
N CYS A 433 -2.72 5.54 69.61
CA CYS A 433 -3.83 6.41 69.25
C CYS A 433 -4.67 6.74 70.49
N THR A 434 -5.27 7.93 70.49
CA THR A 434 -6.19 8.35 71.54
C THR A 434 -7.42 7.44 71.59
N THR A 435 -7.82 7.11 72.81
CA THR A 435 -9.05 6.40 73.13
C THR A 435 -9.89 7.25 74.09
N ALA A 436 -11.12 6.82 74.40
CA ALA A 436 -11.96 7.50 75.39
C ALA A 436 -11.29 7.68 76.77
N ALA A 437 -10.29 6.85 77.13
CA ALA A 437 -9.54 6.97 78.38
C ALA A 437 -8.52 8.13 78.37
N ASN A 438 -8.14 8.63 77.20
CA ASN A 438 -7.22 9.76 77.02
C ASN A 438 -7.92 11.12 77.12
N TRP A 439 -9.25 11.14 77.25
CA TRP A 439 -10.06 12.36 77.24
C TRP A 439 -10.12 13.02 78.63
N ASN A 440 -9.81 14.32 78.69
CA ASN A 440 -10.02 15.16 79.87
C ASN A 440 -11.34 15.95 79.72
N ASP A 441 -12.37 15.55 80.48
CA ASP A 441 -13.68 16.19 80.44
C ASP A 441 -13.70 17.64 80.96
N THR A 442 -12.73 18.03 81.79
CA THR A 442 -12.65 19.38 82.36
C THR A 442 -12.05 20.36 81.37
N GLU A 443 -10.97 19.95 80.70
CA GLU A 443 -10.21 20.80 79.77
C GLU A 443 -10.67 20.65 78.31
N LYS A 444 -11.52 19.64 78.02
CA LYS A 444 -12.02 19.33 76.67
C LYS A 444 -10.90 19.01 75.68
N VAL A 445 -9.91 18.25 76.14
CA VAL A 445 -8.75 17.83 75.35
C VAL A 445 -8.53 16.34 75.40
N TYR A 446 -7.94 15.82 74.33
CA TYR A 446 -7.26 14.53 74.37
C TYR A 446 -5.81 14.73 74.81
N LEU A 447 -5.35 13.94 75.79
CA LEU A 447 -3.96 13.89 76.21
C LEU A 447 -3.40 12.49 75.91
N LEU A 448 -2.44 12.44 74.99
CA LEU A 448 -1.67 11.24 74.71
C LEU A 448 -0.24 11.42 75.22
N ALA A 449 0.12 10.67 76.27
CA ALA A 449 1.44 10.70 76.87
C ALA A 449 2.16 9.37 76.61
N LEU A 450 3.37 9.45 76.08
CA LEU A 450 4.22 8.30 75.79
C LEU A 450 5.47 8.37 76.65
N SER A 451 5.70 7.33 77.45
CA SER A 451 6.85 7.21 78.34
C SER A 451 7.92 6.32 77.71
N PHE A 452 9.17 6.77 77.79
CA PHE A 452 10.33 6.03 77.27
C PHE A 452 11.46 6.03 78.31
N GLU A 453 12.25 4.97 78.31
CA GLU A 453 13.46 4.87 79.13
C GLU A 453 14.68 5.11 78.24
N GLY A 454 15.55 6.03 78.65
CA GLY A 454 16.86 6.28 78.06
C GLY A 454 17.99 5.91 79.01
N THR A 455 19.21 5.82 78.48
CA THR A 455 20.43 5.61 79.26
C THR A 455 21.12 6.95 79.46
N CYS A 456 21.48 7.30 80.71
CA CYS A 456 22.33 8.48 80.90
C CYS A 456 23.58 8.35 80.00
N TRP A 457 24.05 9.46 79.43
CA TRP A 457 25.28 9.57 78.59
C TRP A 457 25.17 9.23 77.10
N LEU A 458 24.05 8.66 76.63
CA LEU A 458 23.78 8.51 75.19
C LEU A 458 22.89 9.66 74.72
N ASP A 459 22.87 9.90 73.40
CA ASP A 459 21.85 10.74 72.79
C ASP A 459 20.64 9.85 72.51
N ASP A 460 19.65 9.94 73.37
CA ASP A 460 18.40 9.19 73.23
C ASP A 460 17.30 10.06 72.60
N SER A 461 17.64 10.90 71.61
CA SER A 461 16.65 11.68 70.85
C SER A 461 15.68 10.79 70.05
N TRP A 462 14.42 11.21 69.95
CA TRP A 462 13.34 10.45 69.27
C TRP A 462 12.67 11.26 68.16
N ASP A 463 12.39 10.59 67.04
CA ASP A 463 11.53 11.11 65.99
C ASP A 463 10.13 10.48 66.10
N PHE A 464 9.12 11.35 66.11
CA PHE A 464 7.71 11.01 66.12
C PHE A 464 7.03 11.50 64.84
N LEU A 465 6.10 10.70 64.35
CA LEU A 465 5.09 11.14 63.39
C LEU A 465 3.76 11.23 64.12
N VAL A 466 3.01 12.29 63.88
CA VAL A 466 1.71 12.54 64.50
C VAL A 466 0.69 12.73 63.41
N GLU A 467 -0.44 12.04 63.51
CA GLU A 467 -1.56 12.10 62.57
C GLU A 467 -2.82 12.55 63.33
N VAL A 468 -3.53 13.54 62.80
CA VAL A 468 -4.87 13.94 63.24
C VAL A 468 -5.85 13.58 62.14
N LYS A 469 -6.89 12.81 62.46
CA LYS A 469 -7.88 12.35 61.48
C LYS A 469 -9.29 12.15 62.04
N TYR A 470 -10.26 11.97 61.16
CA TYR A 470 -11.62 11.58 61.53
C TYR A 470 -11.76 10.10 61.95
N ALA A 471 -12.25 9.88 63.17
CA ALA A 471 -12.47 8.56 63.75
C ALA A 471 -13.73 7.85 63.18
N THR A 472 -14.78 8.59 62.85
CA THR A 472 -16.04 8.09 62.28
C THR A 472 -16.40 8.82 60.97
N PRO A 473 -17.16 8.21 60.04
CA PRO A 473 -17.48 8.80 58.73
C PRO A 473 -18.55 9.92 58.76
N GLU A 474 -18.99 10.36 59.94
CA GLU A 474 -20.19 11.19 60.09
C GLU A 474 -19.81 12.51 60.76
N ALA A 475 -18.99 13.32 60.10
CA ALA A 475 -18.58 14.61 60.64
C ALA A 475 -19.60 15.69 60.23
N ALA A 476 -20.67 15.86 61.01
CA ALA A 476 -21.53 17.05 60.97
C ALA A 476 -20.79 18.37 61.37
N GLN A 477 -19.46 18.34 61.42
CA GLN A 477 -18.58 19.31 62.08
C GLN A 477 -17.30 19.57 61.27
N SER A 478 -17.33 19.27 59.96
CA SER A 478 -16.32 19.69 58.97
C SER A 478 -16.05 21.20 59.05
N CYS A 479 -14.87 21.63 58.64
CA CYS A 479 -14.48 23.04 58.55
C CYS A 479 -14.45 23.82 59.89
N LYS A 480 -14.13 23.13 60.99
CA LYS A 480 -13.88 23.78 62.28
C LYS A 480 -12.40 23.67 62.67
N PRO A 481 -11.77 24.78 63.10
CA PRO A 481 -10.37 24.76 63.46
C PRO A 481 -10.14 23.98 64.76
N TYR A 482 -9.01 23.28 64.83
CA TYR A 482 -8.52 22.57 66.00
C TYR A 482 -7.16 23.13 66.46
N ASP A 483 -6.76 22.78 67.68
CA ASP A 483 -5.46 23.15 68.28
C ASP A 483 -4.74 21.88 68.76
N LEU A 484 -3.46 21.76 68.44
CA LEU A 484 -2.59 20.64 68.78
C LEU A 484 -1.32 21.16 69.44
N ARG A 485 -0.95 20.59 70.59
CA ARG A 485 0.24 20.98 71.35
C ARG A 485 1.11 19.79 71.64
N PHE A 486 2.41 20.02 71.66
CA PHE A 486 3.43 19.03 71.94
C PHE A 486 4.31 19.52 73.07
N ASP A 487 4.51 18.68 74.08
CA ASP A 487 5.35 18.96 75.23
C ASP A 487 6.32 17.78 75.43
N PHE A 488 7.60 18.07 75.70
CA PHE A 488 8.60 17.04 76.02
C PHE A 488 9.20 17.32 77.38
N SER A 489 9.10 16.36 78.29
CA SER A 489 9.54 16.54 79.67
C SER A 489 10.27 15.31 80.20
N TRP A 490 11.18 15.55 81.15
CA TRP A 490 11.86 14.51 81.89
C TRP A 490 11.04 14.10 83.11
N GLN A 491 10.94 12.79 83.34
CA GLN A 491 10.42 12.21 84.56
C GLN A 491 11.58 11.60 85.33
N GLY A 492 11.85 12.14 86.53
CA GLY A 492 12.98 11.70 87.36
C GLY A 492 13.03 10.20 87.62
N SER A 493 14.25 9.70 87.92
CA SER A 493 14.60 8.28 87.96
C SER A 493 13.54 7.41 88.63
N ILE A 494 13.08 6.37 87.93
CA ILE A 494 12.32 5.28 88.54
C ILE A 494 13.26 4.58 89.53
N GLN A 495 12.91 4.72 90.82
CA GLN A 495 13.62 4.22 92.00
C GLN A 495 14.80 5.07 92.51
N ASP A 496 14.49 6.01 93.39
CA ASP A 496 15.13 5.98 94.70
C ASP A 496 14.07 6.17 95.80
N PRO A 497 13.63 5.11 96.51
CA PRO A 497 12.97 5.29 97.79
C PRO A 497 14.04 5.71 98.81
N CYS A 498 14.14 7.03 98.99
CA CYS A 498 14.88 7.68 100.07
C CYS A 498 14.82 6.90 101.40
N PRO A 499 15.90 6.94 102.20
CA PRO A 499 15.93 7.97 103.24
C PRO A 499 17.13 8.91 103.22
#